data_AF-A0A1W1CZZ5-F1
#
_entry.id   AF-A0A1W1CZZ5-F1
#
_cell.length_a   1.000
_cell.length_b   1.000
_cell.length_c   1.000
_cell.angle_alpha   90.00
_cell.angle_beta   90.00
_cell.angle_gamma   90.00
#
_symmetry.space_group_name_H-M   'P 1'
#
loop_
_entity.id
_entity.type
_entity.pdbx_description
1 polymer ?
#
loop_
_entity_poly.entity_id
_entity_poly.type
_entity_poly.pdbx_seq_one_letter_code
_entity_poly.pdbx_strand_id
1 'polypeptide(L)'
;MKTLLLISLITLNILFAQNTAKTNPYLHGDHFPKGYFLIPHAMPHFMHIYMKEGGSLELEDLTEKQEAIIENSFDKTPPKVMKLAKEIQALESQVVFSVIEEGKSAEALDKILNNIASKRKEMTILKIGCLNIFKSTLTPKQFNTLKALAKAQAKH
;
A
#
# COMPACT_ATOMS: atom_id res chain seq x y z
N MET A 1 34.53 -16.76 -7.41
CA MET A 1 33.72 -17.59 -6.48
C MET A 1 32.92 -16.79 -5.44
N LYS A 2 33.36 -15.63 -4.95
CA LYS A 2 32.61 -14.85 -3.94
C LYS A 2 31.28 -14.25 -4.43
N THR A 3 31.17 -13.92 -5.73
CA THR A 3 29.98 -13.28 -6.29
C THR A 3 28.79 -14.24 -6.51
N LEU A 4 29.04 -15.53 -6.81
CA LEU A 4 27.97 -16.53 -6.93
C LEU A 4 27.37 -16.93 -5.57
N LEU A 5 28.18 -16.96 -4.51
CA LEU A 5 27.73 -17.25 -3.14
C LEU A 5 26.82 -16.14 -2.57
N LEU A 6 27.09 -14.87 -2.90
CA LEU A 6 26.28 -13.74 -2.43
C LEU A 6 24.87 -13.72 -3.07
N ILE A 7 24.78 -14.06 -4.36
CA ILE A 7 23.50 -14.10 -5.09
C ILE A 7 22.63 -15.27 -4.60
N SER A 8 23.26 -16.40 -4.27
CA SER A 8 22.58 -17.57 -3.68
C SER A 8 22.03 -17.32 -2.28
N LEU A 9 22.73 -16.56 -1.41
CA LEU A 9 22.20 -16.22 -0.09
C LEU A 9 21.03 -15.23 -0.15
N ILE A 10 21.02 -14.29 -1.10
CA ILE A 10 19.96 -13.29 -1.24
C ILE A 10 18.66 -13.94 -1.74
N THR A 11 18.73 -14.89 -2.68
CA THR A 11 17.54 -15.57 -3.22
C THR A 11 16.93 -16.55 -2.21
N LEU A 12 17.74 -17.20 -1.37
CA LEU A 12 17.23 -18.09 -0.32
C LEU A 12 16.44 -17.32 0.75
N ASN A 13 16.89 -16.12 1.13
CA ASN A 13 16.18 -15.27 2.08
C ASN A 13 14.80 -14.81 1.58
N ILE A 14 14.65 -14.55 0.27
CA ILE A 14 13.38 -14.09 -0.30
C ILE A 14 12.35 -15.23 -0.37
N LEU A 15 12.78 -16.45 -0.68
CA LEU A 15 11.88 -17.62 -0.71
C LEU A 15 11.39 -18.00 0.70
N PHE A 16 12.27 -17.92 1.70
CA PHE A 16 11.88 -18.11 3.11
C PHE A 16 10.90 -17.03 3.57
N ALA A 17 11.15 -15.75 3.26
CA ALA A 17 10.28 -14.64 3.65
C ALA A 17 8.83 -14.77 3.10
N GLN A 18 8.66 -15.33 1.90
CA GLN A 18 7.33 -15.57 1.32
C GLN A 18 6.59 -16.74 1.99
N ASN A 19 7.30 -17.79 2.41
CA ASN A 19 6.70 -18.90 3.17
C ASN A 19 6.34 -18.47 4.60
N THR A 20 7.20 -17.67 5.26
CA THR A 20 6.93 -17.15 6.62
C THR A 20 5.72 -16.21 6.68
N ALA A 21 5.37 -15.52 5.58
CA ALA A 21 4.15 -14.70 5.53
C ALA A 21 2.87 -15.54 5.61
N LYS A 22 2.85 -16.73 5.01
CA LYS A 22 1.67 -17.62 5.02
C LYS A 22 1.49 -18.39 6.32
N THR A 23 2.56 -18.56 7.10
CA THR A 23 2.56 -19.39 8.31
C THR A 23 2.70 -18.60 9.61
N ASN A 24 2.76 -17.27 9.55
CA ASN A 24 2.87 -16.43 10.74
C ASN A 24 1.51 -16.35 11.47
N PRO A 25 1.36 -16.96 12.66
CA PRO A 25 0.10 -16.97 13.39
C PRO A 25 -0.28 -15.61 13.98
N TYR A 26 0.65 -14.64 13.97
CA TYR A 26 0.45 -13.29 14.48
C TYR A 26 0.06 -12.28 13.39
N LEU A 27 0.09 -12.67 12.11
CA LEU A 27 -0.41 -11.83 11.02
C LEU A 27 -1.94 -11.90 10.95
N HIS A 28 -2.61 -10.85 11.41
CA HIS A 28 -4.05 -10.69 11.20
C HIS A 28 -4.31 -10.00 9.86
N GLY A 29 -5.15 -10.62 9.01
CA GLY A 29 -5.37 -10.23 7.61
C GLY A 29 -6.30 -9.01 7.42
N ASP A 30 -6.88 -8.49 8.50
CA ASP A 30 -8.10 -7.66 8.45
C ASP A 30 -7.90 -6.28 7.82
N HIS A 31 -6.66 -5.92 7.53
CA HIS A 31 -6.32 -4.60 6.98
C HIS A 31 -5.54 -4.65 5.68
N PHE A 32 -5.31 -5.81 5.06
CA PHE A 32 -4.53 -5.87 3.82
C PHE A 32 -5.30 -5.27 2.61
N PRO A 33 -4.72 -4.37 1.78
CA PRO A 33 -3.42 -3.70 1.93
C PRO A 33 -3.52 -2.34 2.68
N LYS A 34 -4.72 -1.88 3.04
CA LYS A 34 -5.00 -0.55 3.64
C LYS A 34 -4.23 -0.27 4.95
N GLY A 35 -3.90 -1.27 5.75
CA GLY A 35 -3.17 -1.13 7.01
C GLY A 35 -1.68 -0.84 6.84
N TYR A 36 -1.13 -1.04 5.64
CA TYR A 36 0.30 -0.88 5.37
C TYR A 36 0.71 0.52 4.93
N PHE A 37 -0.24 1.46 4.78
CA PHE A 37 0.13 2.85 4.58
C PHE A 37 0.72 3.40 5.89
N LEU A 38 1.65 4.37 5.80
CA LEU A 38 2.23 5.01 6.99
C LEU A 38 1.19 5.74 7.84
N ILE A 39 0.17 6.30 7.19
CA ILE A 39 -0.95 7.02 7.81
C ILE A 39 -2.29 6.53 7.23
N PRO A 40 -2.70 5.30 7.56
CA PRO A 40 -3.76 4.60 6.84
C PRO A 40 -5.13 5.29 7.00
N HIS A 41 -5.41 5.84 8.19
CA HIS A 41 -6.68 6.47 8.54
C HIS A 41 -6.71 8.00 8.38
N ALA A 42 -5.58 8.65 8.15
CA ALA A 42 -5.50 10.11 8.11
C ALA A 42 -5.79 10.72 6.72
N MET A 43 -6.02 9.88 5.70
CA MET A 43 -6.27 10.35 4.33
C MET A 43 -7.37 9.51 3.66
N PRO A 44 -8.20 10.12 2.80
CA PRO A 44 -9.21 9.39 2.07
C PRO A 44 -8.60 8.46 1.00
N HIS A 45 -9.30 7.39 0.65
CA HIS A 45 -8.93 6.50 -0.46
C HIS A 45 -9.78 6.82 -1.70
N PHE A 46 -9.52 7.95 -2.36
CA PHE A 46 -10.35 8.42 -3.49
C PHE A 46 -10.48 7.41 -4.63
N MET A 47 -9.43 6.65 -4.95
CA MET A 47 -9.53 5.56 -5.92
C MET A 47 -10.57 4.50 -5.50
N HIS A 48 -10.61 4.15 -4.21
CA HIS A 48 -11.55 3.15 -3.69
C HIS A 48 -12.98 3.68 -3.76
N ILE A 49 -13.19 4.93 -3.34
CA ILE A 49 -14.49 5.61 -3.37
C ILE A 49 -15.00 5.71 -4.80
N TYR A 50 -14.15 6.17 -5.72
CA TYR A 50 -14.47 6.28 -7.14
C TYR A 50 -14.89 4.93 -7.73
N MET A 51 -14.15 3.85 -7.45
CA MET A 51 -14.36 2.55 -8.08
C MET A 51 -15.47 1.69 -7.46
N LYS A 52 -15.55 1.67 -6.12
CA LYS A 52 -16.31 0.64 -5.39
C LYS A 52 -17.53 1.18 -4.66
N GLU A 53 -17.64 2.50 -4.51
CA GLU A 53 -18.68 3.13 -3.71
C GLU A 53 -19.59 4.01 -4.59
N GLY A 54 -19.64 3.72 -5.89
CA GLY A 54 -20.44 4.50 -6.85
C GLY A 54 -19.91 5.92 -7.08
N GLY A 55 -18.71 6.26 -6.58
CA GLY A 55 -18.17 7.61 -6.69
C GLY A 55 -18.03 8.08 -8.14
N SER A 56 -17.78 7.19 -9.11
CA SER A 56 -17.83 7.53 -10.54
C SER A 56 -19.23 7.92 -11.03
N LEU A 57 -20.28 7.30 -10.50
CA LEU A 57 -21.68 7.57 -10.85
C LEU A 57 -22.21 8.88 -10.25
N GLU A 58 -21.67 9.28 -9.10
CA GLU A 58 -22.03 10.51 -8.37
C GLU A 58 -21.33 11.76 -8.93
N LEU A 59 -20.34 11.58 -9.80
CA LEU A 59 -19.62 12.69 -10.42
C LEU A 59 -20.32 13.09 -11.72
N GLU A 60 -21.17 14.10 -11.63
CA GLU A 60 -21.83 14.72 -12.78
C GLU A 60 -20.82 15.22 -13.82
N ASP A 61 -21.17 15.08 -15.10
CA ASP A 61 -20.46 15.63 -16.26
C ASP A 61 -18.97 15.24 -16.33
N LEU A 62 -18.60 13.99 -16.00
CA LEU A 62 -17.25 13.51 -16.29
C LEU A 62 -17.03 13.48 -17.80
N THR A 63 -15.94 14.12 -18.23
CA THR A 63 -15.51 14.03 -19.63
C THR A 63 -14.70 12.75 -19.86
N GLU A 64 -14.75 12.19 -21.06
CA GLU A 64 -13.94 11.03 -21.45
C GLU A 64 -12.44 11.24 -21.17
N LYS A 65 -11.96 12.47 -21.31
CA LYS A 65 -10.57 12.83 -20.98
C LYS A 65 -10.27 12.71 -19.50
N GLN A 66 -11.19 13.13 -18.63
CA GLN A 66 -11.04 13.00 -17.18
C GLN A 66 -11.07 11.52 -16.77
N GLU A 67 -12.01 10.75 -17.32
CA GLU A 67 -12.10 9.29 -17.11
C GLU A 67 -10.79 8.62 -17.49
N ALA A 68 -10.30 8.84 -18.72
CA ALA A 68 -9.06 8.23 -19.20
C ALA A 68 -7.84 8.56 -18.32
N ILE A 69 -7.73 9.79 -17.79
CA ILE A 69 -6.64 10.17 -16.88
C ILE A 69 -6.75 9.41 -15.55
N ILE A 70 -7.95 9.33 -14.99
CA ILE A 70 -8.21 8.63 -13.73
C ILE A 70 -8.00 7.13 -13.92
N GLU A 71 -8.48 6.55 -15.00
CA GLU A 71 -8.35 5.13 -15.32
C GLU A 71 -6.91 4.68 -15.55
N ASN A 72 -6.12 5.45 -16.29
CA ASN A 72 -4.69 5.20 -16.46
C ASN A 72 -3.93 5.19 -15.10
N SER A 73 -4.48 5.86 -14.07
CA SER A 73 -3.91 5.77 -12.72
C SER A 73 -4.23 4.44 -12.03
N PHE A 74 -5.38 3.80 -12.34
CA PHE A 74 -5.79 2.47 -11.86
C PHE A 74 -4.95 1.34 -12.43
N ASP A 75 -4.41 1.49 -13.64
CA ASP A 75 -3.51 0.46 -14.19
C ASP A 75 -2.15 0.46 -13.50
N LYS A 76 -1.74 1.63 -12.97
CA LYS A 76 -0.38 1.84 -12.47
C LYS A 76 -0.26 1.70 -10.96
N THR A 77 -1.27 2.14 -10.21
CA THR A 77 -1.12 2.34 -8.75
C THR A 77 -1.51 1.12 -7.92
N PRO A 78 -2.71 0.52 -8.07
CA PRO A 78 -3.11 -0.69 -7.35
C PRO A 78 -2.09 -1.85 -7.44
N PRO A 79 -1.50 -2.18 -8.62
CA PRO A 79 -0.49 -3.24 -8.67
C PRO A 79 0.76 -2.94 -7.83
N LYS A 80 1.22 -1.69 -7.83
CA LYS A 80 2.36 -1.25 -7.00
C LYS A 80 2.04 -1.29 -5.51
N VAL A 81 0.86 -0.79 -5.12
CA VAL A 81 0.37 -0.86 -3.74
C VAL A 81 0.28 -2.31 -3.26
N MET A 82 -0.27 -3.20 -4.08
CA MET A 82 -0.38 -4.63 -3.80
C MET A 82 0.99 -5.28 -3.62
N LYS A 83 1.94 -4.96 -4.51
CA LYS A 83 3.33 -5.45 -4.41
C LYS A 83 3.99 -4.99 -3.11
N LEU A 84 3.96 -3.70 -2.82
CA LEU A 84 4.57 -3.14 -1.61
C LEU A 84 3.95 -3.72 -0.34
N ALA A 85 2.62 -3.89 -0.29
CA ALA A 85 1.95 -4.49 0.85
C ALA A 85 2.41 -5.94 1.10
N LYS A 86 2.56 -6.76 0.04
CA LYS A 86 3.11 -8.12 0.16
C LYS A 86 4.56 -8.12 0.64
N GLU A 87 5.38 -7.20 0.15
CA GLU A 87 6.78 -7.06 0.60
C GLU A 87 6.86 -6.65 2.07
N ILE A 88 6.02 -5.71 2.51
CA ILE A 88 5.95 -5.30 3.92
C ILE A 88 5.51 -6.47 4.80
N GLN A 89 4.43 -7.18 4.41
CA GLN A 89 3.94 -8.34 5.13
C GLN A 89 5.03 -9.42 5.31
N ALA A 90 5.82 -9.69 4.25
CA ALA A 90 6.92 -10.65 4.32
C ALA A 90 8.03 -10.18 5.28
N LEU A 91 8.40 -8.89 5.24
CA LEU A 91 9.40 -8.32 6.15
C LEU A 91 8.92 -8.33 7.61
N GLU A 92 7.65 -8.03 7.87
CA GLU A 92 7.07 -8.11 9.21
C GLU A 92 7.09 -9.54 9.76
N SER A 93 6.74 -10.54 8.94
CA SER A 93 6.91 -11.93 9.33
C SER A 93 8.35 -12.30 9.64
N GLN A 94 9.31 -11.79 8.86
CA GLN A 94 10.72 -12.02 9.12
C GLN A 94 11.14 -11.40 10.46
N VAL A 95 10.69 -10.19 10.78
CA VAL A 95 10.95 -9.56 12.09
C VAL A 95 10.40 -10.42 13.22
N VAL A 96 9.13 -10.84 13.11
CA VAL A 96 8.48 -11.68 14.14
C VAL A 96 9.26 -12.97 14.38
N PHE A 97 9.60 -13.69 13.31
CA PHE A 97 10.40 -14.91 13.39
C PHE A 97 11.78 -14.66 14.04
N SER A 98 12.49 -13.62 13.58
CA SER A 98 13.82 -13.29 14.11
C SER A 98 13.81 -12.88 15.59
N VAL A 99 12.73 -12.30 16.09
CA VAL A 99 12.60 -11.98 17.51
C VAL A 99 12.25 -13.21 18.34
N ILE A 100 11.23 -13.97 17.91
CA ILE A 100 10.66 -15.06 18.72
C ILE A 100 11.54 -16.30 18.67
N GLU A 101 11.97 -16.71 17.48
CA GLU A 101 12.69 -17.98 17.28
C GLU A 101 14.21 -17.82 17.36
N GLU A 102 14.74 -16.68 16.89
CA GLU A 102 16.19 -16.44 16.84
C GLU A 102 16.70 -15.54 17.98
N GLY A 103 15.82 -14.88 18.75
CA GLY A 103 16.19 -14.01 19.86
C GLY A 103 16.98 -12.76 19.46
N LYS A 104 16.83 -12.27 18.22
CA LYS A 104 17.56 -11.08 17.74
C LYS A 104 17.10 -9.80 18.46
N SER A 105 18.06 -8.94 18.78
CA SER A 105 17.80 -7.64 19.38
C SER A 105 17.23 -6.62 18.39
N ALA A 106 16.70 -5.52 18.90
CA ALA A 106 16.19 -4.42 18.06
C ALA A 106 17.29 -3.83 17.15
N GLU A 107 18.51 -3.68 17.67
CA GLU A 107 19.65 -3.15 16.91
C GLU A 107 20.02 -4.05 15.73
N ALA A 108 19.94 -5.38 15.92
CA ALA A 108 20.19 -6.34 14.85
C ALA A 108 19.12 -6.28 13.74
N LEU A 109 17.93 -5.76 14.04
CA LEU A 109 16.79 -5.68 13.14
C LEU A 109 16.54 -4.29 12.57
N ASP A 110 17.32 -3.28 12.99
CA ASP A 110 17.17 -1.87 12.58
C ASP A 110 17.03 -1.72 11.06
N LYS A 111 17.88 -2.40 10.29
CA LYS A 111 17.83 -2.37 8.82
C LYS A 111 16.50 -2.88 8.25
N ILE A 112 15.95 -3.96 8.80
CA ILE A 112 14.68 -4.52 8.33
C ILE A 112 13.52 -3.60 8.71
N LEU A 113 13.53 -3.06 9.93
CA LEU A 113 12.53 -2.09 10.41
C LEU A 113 12.54 -0.81 9.56
N ASN A 114 13.71 -0.28 9.24
CA ASN A 114 13.87 0.87 8.36
C ASN A 114 13.37 0.58 6.93
N ASN A 115 13.58 -0.64 6.42
CA ASN A 115 13.01 -1.05 5.14
C ASN A 115 11.48 -1.10 5.16
N ILE A 116 10.87 -1.62 6.23
CA ILE A 116 9.41 -1.61 6.41
C ILE A 116 8.90 -0.17 6.39
N ALA A 117 9.49 0.72 7.21
CA ALA A 117 9.09 2.12 7.27
C ALA A 117 9.20 2.84 5.91
N SER A 118 10.30 2.58 5.18
CA SER A 118 10.51 3.12 3.83
C SER A 118 9.43 2.68 2.84
N LYS A 119 9.05 1.40 2.85
CA LYS A 119 7.99 0.87 1.98
C LYS A 119 6.60 1.40 2.35
N ARG A 120 6.29 1.52 3.65
CA ARG A 120 5.05 2.16 4.13
C ARG A 120 4.96 3.61 3.66
N LYS A 121 6.09 4.34 3.70
CA LYS A 121 6.21 5.70 3.13
C LYS A 121 5.97 5.70 1.62
N GLU A 122 6.57 4.77 0.88
CA GLU A 122 6.36 4.65 -0.58
C GLU A 122 4.87 4.43 -0.92
N MET A 123 4.19 3.53 -0.20
CA MET A 123 2.74 3.35 -0.34
C MET A 123 1.96 4.64 -0.08
N THR A 124 2.31 5.38 0.97
CA THR A 124 1.69 6.67 1.28
C THR A 124 1.93 7.70 0.19
N ILE A 125 3.12 7.74 -0.42
CA ILE A 125 3.41 8.62 -1.56
C ILE A 125 2.53 8.26 -2.77
N LEU A 126 2.32 6.98 -3.05
CA LEU A 126 1.40 6.54 -4.11
C LEU A 126 -0.03 7.03 -3.84
N LYS A 127 -0.52 6.94 -2.60
CA LYS A 127 -1.84 7.45 -2.20
C LYS A 127 -1.96 8.97 -2.39
N ILE A 128 -0.93 9.73 -2.02
CA ILE A 128 -0.85 11.18 -2.26
C ILE A 128 -0.87 11.48 -3.77
N GLY A 129 -0.12 10.71 -4.56
CA GLY A 129 -0.12 10.81 -6.02
C GLY A 129 -1.52 10.64 -6.61
N CYS A 130 -2.26 9.61 -6.19
CA CYS A 130 -3.66 9.44 -6.60
C CYS A 130 -4.54 10.63 -6.24
N LEU A 131 -4.42 11.13 -5.01
CA LEU A 131 -5.19 12.30 -4.56
C LEU A 131 -4.92 13.52 -5.45
N ASN A 132 -3.65 13.75 -5.78
CA ASN A 132 -3.25 14.85 -6.65
C ASN A 132 -3.83 14.72 -8.06
N ILE A 133 -3.87 13.50 -8.62
CA ILE A 133 -4.52 13.23 -9.92
C ILE A 133 -6.00 13.63 -9.87
N PHE A 134 -6.76 13.18 -8.87
CA PHE A 134 -8.17 13.58 -8.73
C PHE A 134 -8.32 15.10 -8.61
N LYS A 135 -7.46 15.75 -7.81
CA LYS A 135 -7.50 17.20 -7.61
C LYS A 135 -7.19 17.99 -8.88
N SER A 136 -6.25 17.52 -9.71
CA SER A 136 -5.87 18.21 -10.95
C SER A 136 -6.80 17.93 -12.12
N THR A 137 -7.46 16.77 -12.12
CA THR A 137 -8.29 16.30 -13.23
C THR A 137 -9.74 16.74 -13.08
N LEU A 138 -10.29 16.67 -11.87
CA LEU A 138 -11.69 17.01 -11.62
C LEU A 138 -11.89 18.52 -11.52
N THR A 139 -13.08 18.98 -11.89
CA THR A 139 -13.50 20.35 -11.59
C THR A 139 -13.62 20.56 -10.07
N PRO A 140 -13.61 21.81 -9.57
CA PRO A 140 -13.83 22.07 -8.15
C PRO A 140 -15.13 21.46 -7.61
N LYS A 141 -16.21 21.47 -8.39
CA LYS A 141 -17.50 20.87 -8.04
C LYS A 141 -17.36 19.35 -7.86
N GLN A 142 -16.85 18.66 -8.87
CA GLN A 142 -16.61 17.22 -8.86
C GLN A 142 -15.69 16.80 -7.70
N PHE A 143 -14.57 17.51 -7.49
CA PHE A 143 -13.65 17.20 -6.40
C PHE A 143 -14.28 17.42 -5.01
N ASN A 144 -15.17 18.42 -4.88
CA ASN A 144 -15.93 18.62 -3.64
C ASN A 144 -16.93 17.49 -3.39
N THR A 145 -17.62 16.99 -4.42
CA THR A 145 -18.48 15.80 -4.32
C THR A 145 -17.69 14.59 -3.82
N LEU A 146 -16.53 14.31 -4.43
CA LEU A 146 -15.68 13.19 -4.03
C LEU A 146 -15.18 13.31 -2.57
N LYS A 147 -14.84 14.52 -2.13
CA LYS A 147 -14.51 14.79 -0.71
C LYS A 147 -15.69 14.56 0.22
N ALA A 148 -16.90 14.92 -0.19
CA ALA A 148 -18.10 14.72 0.60
C ALA A 148 -18.39 13.22 0.80
N LEU A 149 -18.29 12.43 -0.26
CA LEU A 149 -18.37 10.96 -0.20
C LEU A 149 -17.32 10.37 0.76
N ALA A 150 -16.07 10.82 0.66
CA ALA A 150 -15.01 10.37 1.55
C ALA A 150 -15.26 10.69 3.03
N LYS A 151 -15.84 11.87 3.32
CA LYS A 151 -16.21 12.26 4.68
C LYS A 151 -17.39 11.44 5.21
N ALA A 152 -18.33 11.07 4.35
CA ALA A 152 -19.45 10.22 4.73
C ALA A 152 -18.94 8.81 5.10
N GLN A 153 -18.00 8.27 4.33
CA GLN A 153 -17.36 7.00 4.63
C GLN A 153 -16.63 7.01 5.97
N ALA A 154 -15.92 8.10 6.31
CA ALA A 154 -15.14 8.18 7.53
C ALA A 154 -15.97 8.24 8.83
N LYS A 155 -17.31 8.36 8.74
CA LYS A 155 -18.23 8.37 9.89
C LYS A 155 -18.73 6.98 10.29
N HIS A 156 -18.38 5.95 9.52
CA HIS A 156 -18.74 4.55 9.72
C HIS A 156 -17.48 3.71 9.91
#